data_AF-A0A2A9KGA8-F1
#
_entry.id   AF-A0A2A9KGA8-F1
#
_cell.length_a   1.000
_cell.length_b   1.000
_cell.length_c   1.000
_cell.angle_alpha   90.00
_cell.angle_beta   90.00
_cell.angle_gamma   90.00
#
_symmetry.space_group_name_H-M   'P 1'
#
loop_
_entity.id
_entity.type
_entity.pdbx_description
1 polymer ?
#
loop_
_entity_poly.entity_id
_entity_poly.type
_entity_poly.pdbx_seq_one_letter_code
_entity_poly.pdbx_strand_id
1 'polypeptide(L)'
;MARRTHACVFPYVPNFIPGELLYAWISRLHVLNGLPNPRSTLKALFGSHTSTLSGDLPCGLRYFCRQTKEWGPFLGTPDVACQATLYPYFSRFMSKQRRGLLLNSMCSVNGNGLKAGVGLLANGFGATVLLKSCIKCDAACEEEFGCKTWFRVHQLPGVSTCPAHGCSLQFHVVQSGQENRYTLLVSHSGEAKNASAVFGLCAERFASLSEQALHCSAEPLSDEERTGRYYAGIARLGLGTRNKIHWEALVQLVGDHYDWFSGMYCQERLLSSPSQPLRWLRDLCQRPKRNMHPICHILLAGYLYGDLGSFFTATENRSIEDKSLRRVYSMSPKLASRNDGDLERLLHDQSLSCREVARQTGRSVNGIVTKRRALKLAVGLRPKILMSEQENEIVKLARDGCRAAGISEEVNLSLSTVYRALAANNERIQPDRRAEQRRREEWLDLMKSHPLAGTTSLRQQLPSVYSWLYRHDRKWLIEHCPIRSKPKALTNARVDWSVRDTYFASLIRDVAGVERGSRRKRVSATFLLRSTSHETMIRRNYAKFPQVKKALDYYAESDASFRARRWKSAQRGLVQEGITEPPEWMVNRKSGIRMRKTLIGGDIRMI
;
A
#
# COMPACT_ATOMS: atom_id res chain seq x y z
N MET A 1 -47.71 24.24 -2.74
CA MET A 1 -46.41 23.55 -2.95
C MET A 1 -45.89 23.88 -4.34
N ALA A 2 -45.13 24.96 -4.49
CA ALA A 2 -44.57 25.36 -5.78
C ALA A 2 -43.40 24.43 -6.15
N ARG A 3 -43.52 23.73 -7.28
CA ARG A 3 -42.39 23.07 -7.95
C ARG A 3 -41.39 24.17 -8.33
N ARG A 4 -40.37 24.41 -7.49
CA ARG A 4 -39.21 25.20 -7.90
C ARG A 4 -38.53 24.43 -9.03
N THR A 5 -38.73 24.91 -10.26
CA THR A 5 -37.84 24.63 -11.37
C THR A 5 -36.41 24.89 -10.88
N HIS A 6 -35.53 23.90 -10.95
CA HIS A 6 -34.12 24.05 -10.58
C HIS A 6 -33.42 24.88 -11.67
N ALA A 7 -33.71 26.18 -11.71
CA ALA A 7 -33.00 27.13 -12.57
C ALA A 7 -31.50 27.07 -12.27
N CYS A 8 -30.67 27.20 -13.31
CA CYS A 8 -29.23 27.17 -13.17
C CYS A 8 -28.78 28.21 -12.12
N VAL A 9 -28.02 27.76 -11.10
CA VAL A 9 -27.51 28.62 -10.03
C VAL A 9 -26.34 29.49 -10.52
N PHE A 10 -25.79 29.19 -11.70
CA PHE A 10 -24.62 29.84 -12.28
C PHE A 10 -25.01 30.60 -13.56
N PRO A 11 -24.70 31.91 -13.65
CA PRO A 11 -24.97 32.71 -14.85
C PRO A 11 -24.31 32.17 -16.13
N TYR A 12 -23.11 31.61 -16.02
CA TYR A 12 -22.36 31.03 -17.14
C TYR A 12 -22.00 29.57 -16.86
N VAL A 13 -22.18 28.70 -17.85
CA VAL A 13 -21.81 27.28 -17.76
C VAL A 13 -20.77 27.00 -18.84
N PRO A 14 -19.51 26.67 -18.49
CA PRO A 14 -18.50 26.36 -19.50
C PRO A 14 -18.77 25.02 -20.16
N ASN A 15 -18.41 24.91 -21.45
CA ASN A 15 -18.37 23.64 -22.16
C ASN A 15 -17.38 22.67 -21.49
N PHE A 16 -17.76 21.39 -21.46
CA PHE A 16 -16.89 20.31 -21.00
C PHE A 16 -15.85 19.99 -22.07
N ILE A 17 -14.56 20.09 -21.70
CA ILE A 17 -13.47 19.80 -22.63
C ILE A 17 -13.25 18.27 -22.69
N PRO A 18 -13.06 17.66 -23.87
CA PRO A 18 -12.77 16.23 -23.98
C PRO A 18 -11.59 15.80 -23.09
N GLY A 19 -11.78 14.78 -22.26
CA GLY A 19 -10.75 14.27 -21.36
C GLY A 19 -10.50 15.10 -20.09
N GLU A 20 -11.26 16.18 -19.89
CA GLU A 20 -11.22 17.03 -18.70
C GLU A 20 -11.66 16.29 -17.42
N LEU A 21 -11.03 16.60 -16.30
CA LEU A 21 -11.50 16.17 -14.98
C LEU A 21 -12.73 16.96 -14.54
N LEU A 22 -13.63 16.30 -13.82
CA LEU A 22 -14.74 16.95 -13.11
C LEU A 22 -14.24 18.06 -12.19
N TYR A 23 -13.08 17.85 -11.56
CA TYR A 23 -12.39 18.87 -10.77
C TYR A 23 -12.06 20.13 -11.57
N ALA A 24 -11.54 19.97 -12.79
CA ALA A 24 -11.19 21.10 -13.64
C ALA A 24 -12.43 21.83 -14.17
N TRP A 25 -13.44 21.08 -14.62
CA TRP A 25 -14.68 21.67 -15.10
C TRP A 25 -15.39 22.49 -14.00
N ILE A 26 -15.48 21.95 -12.78
CA ILE A 26 -16.05 22.68 -11.63
C ILE A 26 -15.18 23.88 -11.25
N SER A 27 -13.86 23.78 -11.39
CA SER A 27 -12.97 24.91 -11.16
C SER A 27 -13.21 26.02 -12.17
N ARG A 28 -13.35 25.69 -13.46
CA ARG A 28 -13.67 26.66 -14.52
C ARG A 28 -15.03 27.30 -14.29
N LEU A 29 -16.05 26.51 -13.97
CA LEU A 29 -17.37 27.01 -13.59
C LEU A 29 -17.27 28.01 -12.43
N HIS A 30 -16.45 27.72 -11.42
CA HIS A 30 -16.25 28.61 -10.27
C HIS A 30 -15.60 29.95 -10.66
N VAL A 31 -14.47 29.89 -11.38
CA VAL A 31 -13.66 31.06 -11.72
C VAL A 31 -14.33 31.95 -12.77
N LEU A 32 -14.92 31.35 -13.81
CA LEU A 32 -15.57 32.11 -14.90
C LEU A 32 -16.84 32.85 -14.44
N ASN A 33 -17.46 32.40 -13.35
CA ASN A 33 -18.56 33.11 -12.70
C ASN A 33 -18.09 34.10 -11.62
N GLY A 34 -16.77 34.31 -11.44
CA GLY A 34 -16.22 35.26 -10.47
C GLY A 34 -16.60 34.97 -9.02
N LEU A 35 -16.85 33.70 -8.68
CA LEU A 35 -17.39 33.35 -7.37
C LEU A 35 -16.30 33.46 -6.29
N PRO A 36 -16.56 34.15 -5.16
CA PRO A 36 -15.52 34.45 -4.18
C PRO A 36 -15.16 33.27 -3.27
N ASN A 37 -16.03 32.26 -3.18
CA ASN A 37 -15.87 31.16 -2.23
C ASN A 37 -16.12 29.78 -2.87
N PRO A 38 -15.06 28.96 -3.04
CA PRO A 38 -15.18 27.60 -3.55
C PRO A 38 -16.17 26.72 -2.78
N ARG A 39 -16.31 26.91 -1.45
CA ARG A 39 -17.24 26.12 -0.63
C ARG A 39 -18.70 26.39 -1.00
N SER A 40 -19.04 27.62 -1.39
CA SER A 40 -20.38 27.95 -1.85
C SER A 40 -20.70 27.25 -3.16
N THR A 41 -19.75 27.19 -4.10
CA THR A 41 -19.88 26.42 -5.34
C THR A 41 -20.04 24.93 -5.04
N LEU A 42 -19.20 24.36 -4.19
CA LEU A 42 -19.29 22.96 -3.80
C LEU A 42 -20.60 22.64 -3.05
N LYS A 43 -21.12 23.54 -2.23
CA LYS A 43 -22.44 23.39 -1.61
C LYS A 43 -23.56 23.41 -2.65
N ALA A 44 -23.51 24.31 -3.62
CA ALA A 44 -24.52 24.37 -4.68
C ALA A 44 -24.52 23.08 -5.51
N LEU A 45 -23.34 22.50 -5.77
CA LEU A 45 -23.19 21.32 -6.61
C LEU A 45 -23.32 19.98 -5.87
N PHE A 46 -22.96 19.89 -4.59
CA PHE A 46 -22.90 18.65 -3.81
C PHE A 46 -23.71 18.67 -2.51
N GLY A 47 -24.34 19.80 -2.18
CA GLY A 47 -25.27 19.94 -1.06
C GLY A 47 -24.64 20.18 0.30
N SER A 48 -23.31 20.24 0.41
CA SER A 48 -22.61 20.47 1.67
C SER A 48 -21.38 21.37 1.53
N HIS A 49 -21.15 22.20 2.55
CA HIS A 49 -19.96 23.05 2.70
C HIS A 49 -18.70 22.26 3.13
N THR A 50 -18.86 21.01 3.57
CA THR A 50 -17.77 20.13 3.98
C THR A 50 -17.32 19.21 2.86
N SER A 51 -18.06 19.17 1.74
CA SER A 51 -17.71 18.40 0.57
C SER A 51 -16.35 18.86 0.02
N THR A 52 -15.46 17.90 -0.20
CA THR A 52 -14.17 18.12 -0.87
C THR A 52 -14.20 17.38 -2.19
N LEU A 53 -13.84 18.07 -3.27
CA LEU A 53 -13.78 17.46 -4.59
C LEU A 53 -12.38 16.88 -4.79
N SER A 54 -12.28 15.55 -4.71
CA SER A 54 -11.03 14.85 -4.95
C SER A 54 -10.78 14.72 -6.46
N GLY A 55 -9.54 14.93 -6.90
CA GLY A 55 -9.14 14.80 -8.32
C GLY A 55 -9.11 13.36 -8.84
N ASP A 56 -9.27 12.35 -7.96
CA ASP A 56 -9.28 10.93 -8.31
C ASP A 56 -10.71 10.37 -8.48
N LEU A 57 -11.38 10.09 -7.36
CA LEU A 57 -12.66 9.42 -7.24
C LEU A 57 -13.58 10.23 -6.30
N PRO A 58 -14.31 11.22 -6.85
CA PRO A 58 -15.21 12.05 -6.05
C PRO A 58 -16.43 11.29 -5.54
N CYS A 59 -17.02 11.78 -4.45
CA CYS A 59 -18.28 11.27 -3.89
C CYS A 59 -19.42 12.29 -4.05
N GLY A 60 -20.66 11.86 -3.83
CA GLY A 60 -21.84 12.70 -3.97
C GLY A 60 -22.31 12.91 -5.41
N LEU A 61 -21.88 12.08 -6.36
CA LEU A 61 -22.21 12.26 -7.79
C LEU A 61 -23.72 12.22 -8.06
N ARG A 62 -24.50 11.49 -7.25
CA ARG A 62 -25.97 11.47 -7.38
C ARG A 62 -26.57 12.84 -7.11
N TYR A 63 -26.08 13.55 -6.09
CA TYR A 63 -26.53 14.90 -5.79
C TYR A 63 -26.12 15.85 -6.91
N PHE A 64 -24.86 15.77 -7.36
CA PHE A 64 -24.34 16.56 -8.48
C PHE A 64 -25.19 16.44 -9.73
N CYS A 65 -25.47 15.21 -10.18
CA CYS A 65 -26.29 14.97 -11.38
C CYS A 65 -27.71 15.51 -11.21
N ARG A 66 -28.29 15.41 -10.00
CA ARG A 66 -29.61 15.99 -9.73
C ARG A 66 -29.61 17.51 -9.82
N GLN A 67 -28.56 18.19 -9.36
CA GLN A 67 -28.48 19.65 -9.44
C GLN A 67 -28.17 20.16 -10.84
N THR A 68 -27.44 19.37 -11.63
CA THR A 68 -26.96 19.75 -12.96
C THR A 68 -27.82 19.19 -14.08
N LYS A 69 -28.89 18.45 -13.78
CA LYS A 69 -29.71 17.71 -14.77
C LYS A 69 -30.17 18.55 -15.96
N GLU A 70 -30.57 19.79 -15.73
CA GLU A 70 -31.19 20.66 -16.74
C GLU A 70 -30.20 21.55 -17.51
N TRP A 71 -28.94 21.65 -17.05
CA TRP A 71 -27.99 22.65 -17.58
C TRP A 71 -26.53 22.19 -17.63
N GLY A 72 -26.19 21.10 -16.95
CA GLY A 72 -24.85 20.54 -16.94
C GLY A 72 -24.58 19.64 -18.14
N PRO A 73 -23.31 19.35 -18.42
CA PRO A 73 -22.90 18.66 -19.64
C PRO A 73 -23.08 17.12 -19.59
N PHE A 74 -23.62 16.57 -18.49
CA PHE A 74 -23.64 15.13 -18.25
C PHE A 74 -25.05 14.57 -18.12
N LEU A 75 -25.29 13.41 -18.71
CA LEU A 75 -26.61 12.77 -18.76
C LEU A 75 -27.02 12.11 -17.43
N GLY A 76 -26.05 11.75 -16.58
CA GLY A 76 -26.32 11.10 -15.30
C GLY A 76 -25.07 10.60 -14.60
N THR A 77 -25.26 9.86 -13.50
CA THR A 77 -24.13 9.47 -12.65
C THR A 77 -23.13 8.50 -13.31
N PRO A 78 -23.55 7.47 -14.06
CA PRO A 78 -22.61 6.64 -14.81
C PRO A 78 -21.80 7.46 -15.83
N ASP A 79 -22.45 8.44 -16.47
CA ASP A 79 -21.86 9.29 -17.48
C ASP A 79 -20.76 10.20 -16.89
N VAL A 80 -21.06 10.94 -15.82
CA VAL A 80 -20.06 11.74 -15.08
C VAL A 80 -18.88 10.88 -14.62
N ALA A 81 -19.17 9.71 -14.04
CA ALA A 81 -18.13 8.82 -13.55
C ALA A 81 -17.21 8.37 -14.69
N CYS A 82 -17.77 7.96 -15.82
CA CYS A 82 -17.01 7.46 -16.96
C CYS A 82 -16.26 8.55 -17.74
N GLN A 83 -16.86 9.73 -17.90
CA GLN A 83 -16.32 10.81 -18.75
C GLN A 83 -15.41 11.78 -18.01
N ALA A 84 -15.66 12.04 -16.72
CA ALA A 84 -15.01 13.15 -15.99
C ALA A 84 -14.24 12.71 -14.74
N THR A 85 -14.11 11.41 -14.44
CA THR A 85 -13.38 10.92 -13.25
C THR A 85 -12.40 9.81 -13.58
N LEU A 86 -11.59 9.36 -12.61
CA LEU A 86 -10.70 8.21 -12.80
C LEU A 86 -11.41 6.86 -12.62
N TYR A 87 -12.74 6.83 -12.50
CA TYR A 87 -13.52 5.60 -12.32
C TYR A 87 -13.20 4.51 -13.36
N PRO A 88 -13.13 4.78 -14.69
CA PRO A 88 -12.84 3.71 -15.66
C PRO A 88 -11.49 3.04 -15.43
N TYR A 89 -10.48 3.80 -15.02
CA TYR A 89 -9.14 3.28 -14.70
C TYR A 89 -9.16 2.36 -13.47
N PHE A 90 -9.72 2.84 -12.34
CA PHE A 90 -9.74 2.05 -11.09
C PHE A 90 -10.66 0.84 -11.16
N SER A 91 -11.77 0.94 -11.90
CA SER A 91 -12.74 -0.14 -12.06
C SER A 91 -12.32 -1.17 -13.11
N ARG A 92 -11.34 -0.86 -13.98
CA ARG A 92 -11.00 -1.65 -15.18
C ARG A 92 -10.74 -3.13 -14.89
N PHE A 93 -9.99 -3.39 -13.82
CA PHE A 93 -9.60 -4.74 -13.43
C PHE A 93 -10.51 -5.32 -12.33
N MET A 94 -11.64 -4.69 -12.02
CA MET A 94 -12.59 -5.19 -11.02
C MET A 94 -13.70 -6.02 -11.65
N SER A 95 -14.20 -7.01 -10.91
CA SER A 95 -15.40 -7.77 -11.29
C SER A 95 -16.63 -6.86 -11.40
N LYS A 96 -17.60 -7.25 -12.23
CA LYS A 96 -18.85 -6.49 -12.48
C LYS A 96 -19.55 -6.04 -11.18
N GLN A 97 -19.63 -6.93 -10.19
CA GLN A 97 -20.20 -6.63 -8.87
C GLN A 97 -19.44 -5.49 -8.16
N ARG A 98 -18.11 -5.56 -8.13
CA ARG A 98 -17.27 -4.55 -7.46
C ARG A 98 -17.29 -3.22 -8.18
N ARG A 99 -17.36 -3.22 -9.51
CA ARG A 99 -17.55 -1.99 -10.31
C ARG A 99 -18.84 -1.26 -9.93
N GLY A 100 -19.92 -2.01 -9.74
CA GLY A 100 -21.21 -1.49 -9.27
C GLY A 100 -21.13 -0.94 -7.85
N LEU A 101 -20.46 -1.67 -6.93
CA LEU A 101 -20.24 -1.18 -5.56
C LEU A 101 -19.43 0.11 -5.53
N LEU A 102 -18.35 0.21 -6.32
CA LEU A 102 -17.54 1.42 -6.41
C LEU A 102 -18.37 2.61 -6.93
N LEU A 103 -19.15 2.41 -7.99
CA LEU A 103 -20.03 3.46 -8.52
C LEU A 103 -21.08 3.89 -7.50
N ASN A 104 -21.68 2.93 -6.78
CA ASN A 104 -22.63 3.21 -5.70
C ASN A 104 -21.97 4.01 -4.56
N SER A 105 -20.72 3.72 -4.21
CA SER A 105 -19.95 4.51 -3.25
C SER A 105 -19.68 5.93 -3.75
N MET A 106 -19.37 6.12 -5.04
CA MET A 106 -19.22 7.46 -5.64
C MET A 106 -20.55 8.23 -5.70
N CYS A 107 -21.68 7.53 -5.79
CA CYS A 107 -23.01 8.14 -5.69
C CYS A 107 -23.34 8.62 -4.26
N SER A 108 -22.76 7.98 -3.25
CA SER A 108 -23.02 8.26 -1.83
C SER A 108 -22.34 9.54 -1.36
N VAL A 109 -22.91 10.19 -0.34
CA VAL A 109 -22.33 11.37 0.32
C VAL A 109 -21.12 10.99 1.19
N ASN A 110 -21.04 9.72 1.63
CA ASN A 110 -19.95 9.22 2.46
C ASN A 110 -18.88 8.52 1.62
N GLY A 111 -17.73 9.18 1.46
CA GLY A 111 -16.54 8.63 0.77
C GLY A 111 -15.66 7.72 1.62
N ASN A 112 -16.06 7.37 2.84
CA ASN A 112 -15.27 6.53 3.74
C ASN A 112 -15.01 5.16 3.10
N GLY A 113 -13.73 4.78 3.02
CA GLY A 113 -13.31 3.48 2.47
C GLY A 113 -13.24 3.42 0.95
N LEU A 114 -13.57 4.48 0.20
CA LEU A 114 -13.53 4.47 -1.27
C LEU A 114 -12.10 4.26 -1.79
N LYS A 115 -11.13 5.00 -1.22
CA LYS A 115 -9.70 4.82 -1.52
C LYS A 115 -9.15 3.46 -1.03
N ALA A 116 -9.69 2.91 0.05
CA ALA A 116 -9.34 1.57 0.51
C ALA A 116 -9.86 0.49 -0.46
N GLY A 117 -11.10 0.65 -0.94
CA GLY A 117 -11.78 -0.28 -1.83
C GLY A 117 -11.12 -0.44 -3.20
N VAL A 118 -10.45 0.61 -3.70
CA VAL A 118 -9.67 0.56 -4.95
C VAL A 118 -8.18 0.23 -4.75
N GLY A 119 -7.77 -0.08 -3.51
CA GLY A 119 -6.40 -0.49 -3.20
C GLY A 119 -5.37 0.65 -3.20
N LEU A 120 -5.78 1.92 -3.15
CA LEU A 120 -4.88 3.08 -2.98
C LEU A 120 -4.13 3.00 -1.63
N LEU A 121 -4.85 2.68 -0.54
CA LEU A 121 -4.26 2.62 0.81
C LEU A 121 -3.49 1.32 1.09
N ALA A 122 -3.94 0.19 0.53
CA ALA A 122 -3.38 -1.13 0.84
C ALA A 122 -2.02 -1.41 0.18
N ASN A 123 -1.63 -0.62 -0.83
CA ASN A 123 -0.43 -0.83 -1.64
C ASN A 123 0.59 0.32 -1.54
N GLY A 124 0.36 1.30 -0.67
CA GLY A 124 1.32 2.37 -0.41
C GLY A 124 1.59 3.33 -1.58
N PHE A 125 0.76 3.29 -2.64
CA PHE A 125 0.72 4.33 -3.68
C PHE A 125 0.05 5.57 -3.05
N GLY A 126 0.88 6.49 -2.55
CA GLY A 126 0.52 7.53 -1.58
C GLY A 126 -0.76 8.33 -1.85
N ALA A 127 -1.38 8.81 -0.78
CA ALA A 127 -2.64 9.56 -0.78
C ALA A 127 -2.51 11.05 -1.19
N THR A 128 -1.33 11.48 -1.66
CA THR A 128 -1.06 12.87 -2.02
C THR A 128 -1.56 13.15 -3.43
N VAL A 129 -2.64 13.91 -3.55
CA VAL A 129 -3.29 14.25 -4.84
C VAL A 129 -2.59 15.46 -5.45
N LEU A 130 -1.39 15.26 -5.96
CA LEU A 130 -0.74 16.25 -6.82
C LEU A 130 -1.50 16.32 -8.15
N LEU A 131 -1.77 17.53 -8.65
CA LEU A 131 -2.28 17.70 -10.01
C LEU A 131 -1.11 17.75 -10.97
N LYS A 132 -1.27 17.10 -12.12
CA LYS A 132 -0.23 16.96 -13.15
C LYS A 132 -0.68 17.63 -14.45
N SER A 133 0.23 18.34 -15.11
CA SER A 133 -0.04 18.94 -16.43
C SER A 133 1.10 18.69 -17.40
N CYS A 134 0.83 18.93 -18.68
CA CYS A 134 1.79 18.79 -19.77
C CYS A 134 1.84 20.11 -20.53
N ILE A 135 3.00 20.73 -20.63
CA ILE A 135 3.14 22.05 -21.27
C ILE A 135 2.61 22.09 -22.71
N LYS A 136 2.77 20.99 -23.46
CA LYS A 136 2.28 20.87 -24.84
C LYS A 136 0.76 20.68 -24.90
N CYS A 137 0.19 19.85 -24.01
CA CYS A 137 -1.27 19.73 -23.91
C CYS A 137 -1.91 21.05 -23.43
N ASP A 138 -1.25 21.76 -22.52
CA ASP A 138 -1.72 23.04 -22.00
C ASP A 138 -1.76 24.09 -23.13
N ALA A 139 -0.71 24.17 -23.96
CA ALA A 139 -0.65 25.06 -25.12
C ALA A 139 -1.73 24.70 -26.16
N ALA A 140 -1.86 23.42 -26.52
CA ALA A 140 -2.91 22.98 -27.45
C ALA A 140 -4.32 23.28 -26.93
N CYS A 141 -4.54 23.11 -25.63
CA CYS A 141 -5.82 23.41 -24.99
C CYS A 141 -6.12 24.92 -24.95
N GLU A 142 -5.10 25.76 -24.73
CA GLU A 142 -5.24 27.22 -24.82
C GLU A 142 -5.56 27.67 -26.24
N GLU A 143 -4.93 27.06 -27.25
CA GLU A 143 -5.18 27.34 -28.67
C GLU A 143 -6.59 26.93 -29.11
N GLU A 144 -7.03 25.73 -28.75
CA GLU A 144 -8.32 25.17 -29.20
C GLU A 144 -9.51 25.67 -28.37
N PHE A 145 -9.37 25.76 -27.05
CA PHE A 145 -10.47 26.04 -26.11
C PHE A 145 -10.33 27.36 -25.36
N GLY A 146 -9.27 28.14 -25.61
CA GLY A 146 -9.01 29.43 -24.97
C GLY A 146 -8.64 29.34 -23.49
N CYS A 147 -8.37 28.14 -22.96
CA CYS A 147 -8.02 27.96 -21.55
C CYS A 147 -7.23 26.67 -21.30
N LYS A 148 -6.50 26.62 -20.18
CA LYS A 148 -5.88 25.39 -19.66
C LYS A 148 -6.89 24.53 -18.90
N THR A 149 -6.63 23.23 -18.84
CA THR A 149 -7.43 22.29 -18.05
C THR A 149 -6.59 21.18 -17.42
N TRP A 150 -7.19 20.45 -16.47
CA TRP A 150 -6.57 19.24 -15.91
C TRP A 150 -7.12 18.00 -16.61
N PHE A 151 -6.30 17.43 -17.50
CA PHE A 151 -6.65 16.19 -18.19
C PHE A 151 -6.58 14.97 -17.25
N ARG A 152 -7.54 14.06 -17.42
CA ARG A 152 -7.65 12.80 -16.67
C ARG A 152 -6.42 11.91 -16.85
N VAL A 153 -5.92 11.82 -18.07
CA VAL A 153 -4.79 10.95 -18.44
C VAL A 153 -3.53 11.30 -17.63
N HIS A 154 -3.32 12.60 -17.40
CA HIS A 154 -2.19 13.08 -16.60
C HIS A 154 -2.33 12.73 -15.13
N GLN A 155 -3.55 12.57 -14.60
CA GLN A 155 -3.78 12.27 -13.19
C GLN A 155 -3.70 10.78 -12.84
N LEU A 156 -3.53 9.91 -13.83
CA LEU A 156 -3.48 8.48 -13.59
C LEU A 156 -2.33 8.11 -12.62
N PRO A 157 -2.56 7.22 -11.65
CA PRO A 157 -1.52 6.78 -10.72
C PRO A 157 -0.28 6.23 -11.44
N GLY A 158 0.91 6.65 -10.98
CA GLY A 158 2.19 6.21 -11.56
C GLY A 158 2.58 6.87 -12.88
N VAL A 159 1.66 7.59 -13.54
CA VAL A 159 1.96 8.31 -14.78
C VAL A 159 2.74 9.58 -14.46
N SER A 160 3.97 9.67 -14.97
CA SER A 160 4.86 10.83 -14.88
C SER A 160 5.17 11.46 -16.24
N THR A 161 4.78 10.80 -17.32
CA THR A 161 5.04 11.22 -18.70
C THR A 161 3.71 11.38 -19.44
N CYS A 162 3.61 12.40 -20.29
CA CYS A 162 2.43 12.61 -21.13
C CYS A 162 2.36 11.52 -22.21
N PRO A 163 1.28 10.73 -22.28
CA PRO A 163 1.16 9.68 -23.30
C PRO A 163 1.04 10.26 -24.72
N ALA A 164 0.49 11.47 -24.87
CA ALA A 164 0.34 12.13 -26.17
C ALA A 164 1.66 12.75 -26.69
N HIS A 165 2.50 13.26 -25.80
CA HIS A 165 3.65 14.11 -26.17
C HIS A 165 5.01 13.57 -25.75
N GLY A 166 5.07 12.49 -24.97
CA GLY A 166 6.32 11.88 -24.46
C GLY A 166 7.10 12.75 -23.46
N CYS A 167 6.68 13.97 -23.15
CA CYS A 167 7.38 14.84 -22.22
C CYS A 167 6.99 14.61 -20.75
N SER A 168 7.91 14.93 -19.82
CA SER A 168 7.65 14.85 -18.38
C SER A 168 6.50 15.76 -17.97
N LEU A 169 5.63 15.25 -17.10
CA LEU A 169 4.53 16.01 -16.52
C LEU A 169 5.06 16.95 -15.42
N GLN A 170 4.48 18.14 -15.35
CA GLN A 170 4.71 19.11 -14.29
C GLN A 170 3.80 18.79 -13.10
N PHE A 171 4.38 18.77 -11.90
CA PHE A 171 3.65 18.44 -10.67
C PHE A 171 3.31 19.72 -9.92
N HIS A 172 2.02 19.90 -9.67
CA HIS A 172 1.46 21.03 -8.95
C HIS A 172 1.00 20.56 -7.59
N VAL A 173 1.56 21.14 -6.53
CA VAL A 173 1.18 20.80 -5.17
C VAL A 173 -0.20 21.37 -4.89
N VAL A 174 -1.18 20.49 -4.93
CA VAL A 174 -2.57 20.81 -4.65
C VAL A 174 -3.00 19.90 -3.51
N GLN A 175 -3.58 20.49 -2.46
CA GLN A 175 -4.33 19.77 -1.42
C GLN A 175 -3.57 18.76 -0.52
N SER A 176 -2.42 19.13 0.06
CA SER A 176 -1.84 18.34 1.18
C SER A 176 -2.11 18.92 2.58
N GLY A 177 -2.58 20.16 2.69
CA GLY A 177 -2.89 20.83 3.97
C GLY A 177 -4.40 21.02 4.24
N GLN A 178 -4.79 21.05 5.52
CA GLN A 178 -6.16 21.38 5.98
C GLN A 178 -6.65 22.75 5.46
N GLU A 179 -5.73 23.63 5.08
CA GLU A 179 -6.03 24.99 4.61
C GLU A 179 -6.49 25.03 3.14
N ASN A 180 -6.05 24.09 2.28
CA ASN A 180 -6.27 24.14 0.82
C ASN A 180 -7.23 23.05 0.27
N ARG A 181 -7.86 22.26 1.14
CA ARG A 181 -8.77 21.13 0.80
C ARG A 181 -10.04 21.51 0.01
N TYR A 182 -10.34 22.80 -0.12
CA TYR A 182 -11.49 23.32 -0.87
C TYR A 182 -11.06 24.14 -2.10
N THR A 183 -9.76 24.28 -2.36
CA THR A 183 -9.27 25.11 -3.45
C THR A 183 -9.66 24.50 -4.79
N LEU A 184 -10.24 25.32 -5.67
CA LEU A 184 -10.60 25.01 -7.05
C LEU A 184 -9.62 25.77 -7.96
N LEU A 185 -8.70 25.04 -8.59
CA LEU A 185 -7.62 25.62 -9.40
C LEU A 185 -7.91 25.45 -10.88
N VAL A 186 -7.94 26.57 -11.61
CA VAL A 186 -8.15 26.61 -13.07
C VAL A 186 -6.84 26.75 -13.83
N SER A 187 -5.83 27.40 -13.24
CA SER A 187 -4.56 27.67 -13.89
C SER A 187 -3.38 27.51 -12.94
N HIS A 188 -2.21 27.20 -13.50
CA HIS A 188 -0.97 26.87 -12.82
C HIS A 188 -0.16 28.12 -12.47
N SER A 189 -0.77 29.14 -11.86
CA SER A 189 -0.07 30.40 -11.51
C SER A 189 0.92 30.27 -10.34
N GLY A 190 1.33 29.05 -9.98
CA GLY A 190 2.32 28.76 -8.95
C GLY A 190 3.56 28.11 -9.57
N GLU A 191 4.71 28.29 -8.92
CA GLU A 191 5.97 27.67 -9.33
C GLU A 191 5.80 26.15 -9.52
N ALA A 192 5.82 25.70 -10.77
CA ALA A 192 5.81 24.29 -11.11
C ALA A 192 7.08 23.65 -10.52
N LYS A 193 6.90 22.64 -9.67
CA LYS A 193 8.03 21.78 -9.33
C LYS A 193 8.20 20.83 -10.49
N ASN A 194 9.24 21.06 -11.30
CA ASN A 194 9.75 20.03 -12.18
C ASN A 194 10.13 18.85 -11.28
N ALA A 195 9.40 17.75 -11.38
CA ALA A 195 9.96 16.49 -10.89
C ALA A 195 11.25 16.29 -11.70
N SER A 196 12.37 16.07 -11.01
CA SER A 196 13.64 15.72 -11.66
C SER A 196 13.34 14.70 -12.75
N ALA A 197 13.67 15.05 -14.00
CA ALA A 197 13.18 14.40 -15.21
C ALA A 197 13.12 12.88 -15.05
N VAL A 198 11.92 12.37 -14.77
CA VAL A 198 11.66 10.95 -14.67
C VAL A 198 11.41 10.50 -16.11
N PHE A 199 12.50 10.38 -16.86
CA PHE A 199 12.50 10.08 -18.28
C PHE A 199 13.02 8.65 -18.50
N GLY A 200 12.29 7.87 -19.29
CA GLY A 200 12.65 6.50 -19.60
C GLY A 200 11.56 5.79 -20.39
N LEU A 201 11.98 4.88 -21.28
CA LEU A 201 11.08 4.09 -22.14
C LEU A 201 10.01 3.34 -21.33
N CYS A 202 10.35 2.92 -20.10
CA CYS A 202 9.41 2.30 -19.18
C CYS A 202 8.27 3.25 -18.77
N ALA A 203 8.57 4.50 -18.42
CA ALA A 203 7.57 5.49 -17.99
C ALA A 203 6.63 5.88 -19.14
N GLU A 204 7.17 6.05 -20.35
CA GLU A 204 6.37 6.30 -21.57
C GLU A 204 5.43 5.14 -21.88
N ARG A 205 5.96 3.91 -21.90
CA ARG A 205 5.16 2.71 -22.14
C ARG A 205 4.08 2.55 -21.07
N PHE A 206 4.41 2.79 -19.81
CA PHE A 206 3.45 2.72 -18.71
C PHE A 206 2.35 3.79 -18.85
N ALA A 207 2.69 5.01 -19.29
CA ALA A 207 1.73 6.07 -19.56
C ALA A 207 0.76 5.68 -20.68
N SER A 208 1.26 5.16 -21.80
CA SER A 208 0.44 4.69 -22.92
C SER A 208 -0.50 3.56 -22.49
N LEU A 209 -0.01 2.54 -21.78
CA LEU A 209 -0.85 1.45 -21.28
C LEU A 209 -1.89 1.95 -20.26
N SER A 210 -1.55 2.94 -19.43
CA SER A 210 -2.48 3.54 -18.47
C SER A 210 -3.60 4.31 -19.16
N GLU A 211 -3.30 5.04 -20.24
CA GLU A 211 -4.28 5.70 -21.09
C GLU A 211 -5.23 4.67 -21.75
N GLN A 212 -4.70 3.57 -22.28
CA GLN A 212 -5.53 2.47 -22.78
C GLN A 212 -6.47 1.92 -21.71
N ALA A 213 -6.01 1.77 -20.46
CA ALA A 213 -6.86 1.30 -19.37
C ALA A 213 -8.03 2.27 -19.07
N LEU A 214 -7.78 3.57 -19.19
CA LEU A 214 -8.78 4.62 -19.01
C LEU A 214 -9.84 4.59 -20.12
N HIS A 215 -9.42 4.47 -21.38
CA HIS A 215 -10.29 4.60 -22.56
C HIS A 215 -10.83 3.29 -23.13
N CYS A 216 -10.39 2.13 -22.64
CA CYS A 216 -10.81 0.84 -23.17
C CYS A 216 -12.35 0.67 -23.12
N SER A 217 -12.96 0.28 -24.24
CA SER A 217 -14.40 0.04 -24.35
C SER A 217 -14.77 -1.44 -24.16
N ALA A 218 -13.78 -2.33 -24.04
CA ALA A 218 -14.04 -3.76 -23.88
C ALA A 218 -14.75 -4.08 -22.56
N GLU A 219 -15.56 -5.13 -22.59
CA GLU A 219 -16.32 -5.61 -21.44
C GLU A 219 -15.39 -5.97 -20.27
N PRO A 220 -15.76 -5.64 -19.02
CA PRO A 220 -14.97 -5.99 -17.86
C PRO A 220 -14.90 -7.51 -17.67
N LEU A 221 -13.70 -8.00 -17.34
CA LEU A 221 -13.48 -9.43 -17.07
C LEU A 221 -13.94 -9.81 -15.67
N SER A 222 -14.44 -11.03 -15.52
CA SER A 222 -14.55 -11.71 -14.23
C SER A 222 -13.18 -11.94 -13.59
N ASP A 223 -13.17 -12.25 -12.29
CA ASP A 223 -11.93 -12.55 -11.58
C ASP A 223 -11.27 -13.82 -12.16
N GLU A 224 -12.09 -14.79 -12.58
CA GLU A 224 -11.69 -16.05 -13.20
C GLU A 224 -11.08 -15.82 -14.59
N GLU A 225 -11.77 -15.12 -15.50
CA GLU A 225 -11.27 -14.82 -16.85
C GLU A 225 -9.97 -14.02 -16.82
N ARG A 226 -9.91 -12.98 -15.98
CA ARG A 226 -8.72 -12.14 -15.80
C ARG A 226 -7.53 -12.99 -15.37
N THR A 227 -7.75 -13.92 -14.45
CA THR A 227 -6.72 -14.80 -13.90
C THR A 227 -6.32 -15.87 -14.90
N GLY A 228 -7.28 -16.48 -15.60
CA GLY A 228 -7.04 -17.41 -16.70
C GLY A 228 -6.15 -16.80 -17.78
N ARG A 229 -6.36 -15.53 -18.13
CA ARG A 229 -5.52 -14.81 -19.10
C ARG A 229 -4.10 -14.54 -18.61
N TYR A 230 -3.88 -14.30 -17.31
CA TYR A 230 -2.53 -14.22 -16.76
C TYR A 230 -1.82 -15.58 -16.85
N TYR A 231 -2.48 -16.67 -16.43
CA TYR A 231 -1.92 -18.01 -16.55
C TYR A 231 -1.64 -18.39 -18.01
N ALA A 232 -2.53 -18.08 -18.94
CA ALA A 232 -2.35 -18.32 -20.36
C ALA A 232 -1.16 -17.54 -20.93
N GLY A 233 -1.02 -16.25 -20.60
CA GLY A 233 0.13 -15.44 -21.02
C GLY A 233 1.45 -15.97 -20.46
N ILE A 234 1.48 -16.35 -19.17
CA ILE A 234 2.67 -16.92 -18.53
C ILE A 234 3.03 -18.29 -19.16
N ALA A 235 2.04 -19.11 -19.50
CA ALA A 235 2.25 -20.39 -20.17
C ALA A 235 2.83 -20.21 -21.58
N ARG A 236 2.42 -19.18 -22.34
CA ARG A 236 3.00 -18.86 -23.66
C ARG A 236 4.50 -18.51 -23.59
N LEU A 237 4.97 -18.01 -22.45
CA LEU A 237 6.39 -17.75 -22.19
C LEU A 237 7.18 -19.02 -21.80
N GLY A 238 6.53 -20.18 -21.68
CA GLY A 238 7.16 -21.41 -21.21
C GLY A 238 7.47 -21.43 -19.71
N LEU A 239 6.96 -20.45 -18.96
CA LEU A 239 7.27 -20.26 -17.54
C LEU A 239 6.27 -20.92 -16.59
N GLY A 240 5.26 -21.61 -17.11
CA GLY A 240 4.32 -22.30 -16.26
C GLY A 240 3.38 -23.25 -16.98
N THR A 241 2.81 -24.16 -16.18
CA THR A 241 1.66 -24.99 -16.50
C THR A 241 0.49 -24.58 -15.61
N ARG A 242 -0.71 -25.11 -15.82
CA ARG A 242 -1.89 -24.81 -14.98
C ARG A 242 -1.62 -24.89 -13.46
N ASN A 243 -0.68 -25.71 -13.00
CA ASN A 243 -0.42 -25.94 -11.56
C ASN A 243 0.94 -25.46 -11.03
N LYS A 244 1.85 -24.98 -11.89
CA LYS A 244 3.20 -24.54 -11.46
C LYS A 244 3.68 -23.38 -12.33
N ILE A 245 4.09 -22.29 -11.68
CA ILE A 245 4.73 -21.13 -12.31
C ILE A 245 6.17 -21.02 -11.77
N HIS A 246 7.12 -20.81 -12.68
CA HIS A 246 8.50 -20.44 -12.39
C HIS A 246 8.57 -18.95 -12.04
N TRP A 247 8.27 -18.63 -10.78
CA TRP A 247 8.14 -17.24 -10.33
C TRP A 247 9.44 -16.44 -10.42
N GLU A 248 10.58 -17.04 -10.10
CA GLU A 248 11.87 -16.34 -10.15
C GLU A 248 12.18 -15.88 -11.59
N ALA A 249 11.91 -16.74 -12.57
CA ALA A 249 12.09 -16.40 -13.98
C ALA A 249 11.10 -15.34 -14.48
N LEU A 250 9.83 -15.40 -14.05
CA LEU A 250 8.85 -14.36 -14.39
C LEU A 250 9.22 -13.00 -13.80
N VAL A 251 9.68 -12.97 -12.55
CA VAL A 251 10.16 -11.75 -11.88
C VAL A 251 11.32 -11.15 -12.65
N GLN A 252 12.29 -11.97 -13.05
CA GLN A 252 13.46 -11.50 -13.81
C GLN A 252 13.05 -10.91 -15.17
N LEU A 253 12.22 -11.63 -15.92
CA LEU A 253 11.79 -11.19 -17.25
C LEU A 253 10.95 -9.91 -17.21
N VAL A 254 10.00 -9.82 -16.27
CA VAL A 254 9.21 -8.59 -16.09
C VAL A 254 10.09 -7.45 -15.59
N GLY A 255 11.03 -7.73 -14.68
CA GLY A 255 12.01 -6.77 -14.19
C GLY A 255 12.85 -6.19 -15.32
N ASP A 256 13.55 -7.04 -16.06
CA ASP A 256 14.44 -6.64 -17.17
C ASP A 256 13.69 -5.90 -18.29
N HIS A 257 12.49 -6.36 -18.63
CA HIS A 257 11.65 -5.72 -19.64
C HIS A 257 11.29 -4.27 -19.32
N TYR A 258 11.09 -3.95 -18.03
CA TYR A 258 10.78 -2.61 -17.56
C TYR A 258 12.00 -1.89 -16.97
N ASP A 259 13.22 -2.37 -17.23
CA ASP A 259 14.46 -1.85 -16.64
C ASP A 259 14.35 -1.67 -15.12
N TRP A 260 13.80 -2.69 -14.45
CA TRP A 260 13.51 -2.69 -13.01
C TRP A 260 12.71 -1.47 -12.53
N PHE A 261 11.82 -0.98 -13.40
CA PHE A 261 10.97 0.19 -13.19
C PHE A 261 11.80 1.45 -12.90
N SER A 262 13.03 1.51 -13.43
CA SER A 262 13.90 2.66 -13.35
C SER A 262 13.16 3.89 -13.89
N GLY A 263 13.22 4.98 -13.14
CA GLY A 263 12.46 6.17 -13.49
C GLY A 263 10.95 5.96 -13.42
N MET A 264 10.42 5.14 -12.52
CA MET A 264 9.01 5.21 -12.14
C MET A 264 8.87 5.75 -10.74
N TYR A 265 7.92 6.68 -10.53
CA TYR A 265 7.62 7.21 -9.19
C TYR A 265 7.29 6.11 -8.16
N CYS A 266 6.75 4.98 -8.63
CA CYS A 266 6.38 3.85 -7.78
C CYS A 266 7.41 2.70 -7.75
N GLN A 267 8.63 2.91 -8.26
CA GLN A 267 9.68 1.89 -8.33
C GLN A 267 9.90 1.18 -6.99
N GLU A 268 10.19 1.94 -5.93
CA GLU A 268 10.43 1.39 -4.58
C GLU A 268 9.25 0.56 -4.07
N ARG A 269 8.02 0.94 -4.43
CA ARG A 269 6.81 0.21 -4.01
C ARG A 269 6.66 -1.10 -4.76
N LEU A 270 6.91 -1.09 -6.08
CA LEU A 270 6.91 -2.30 -6.90
C LEU A 270 7.99 -3.29 -6.44
N LEU A 271 9.12 -2.78 -5.95
CA LEU A 271 10.28 -3.56 -5.47
C LEU A 271 10.33 -3.75 -3.95
N SER A 272 9.29 -3.36 -3.21
CA SER A 272 9.29 -3.15 -1.74
C SER A 272 9.70 -4.33 -0.83
N SER A 273 9.99 -5.51 -1.36
CA SER A 273 10.55 -6.63 -0.62
C SER A 273 11.91 -7.03 -1.20
N PRO A 274 13.02 -6.80 -0.48
CA PRO A 274 14.37 -7.19 -0.93
C PRO A 274 14.52 -8.69 -1.15
N SER A 275 13.78 -9.51 -0.40
CA SER A 275 13.79 -10.97 -0.52
C SER A 275 12.79 -11.51 -1.56
N GLN A 276 11.76 -10.73 -1.92
CA GLN A 276 10.73 -11.10 -2.89
C GLN A 276 10.31 -9.90 -3.74
N PRO A 277 11.18 -9.41 -4.64
CA PRO A 277 10.82 -8.33 -5.55
C PRO A 277 9.61 -8.76 -6.39
N LEU A 278 8.74 -7.79 -6.71
CA LEU A 278 7.53 -8.01 -7.52
C LEU A 278 6.56 -9.07 -6.96
N ARG A 279 6.47 -9.20 -5.63
CA ARG A 279 5.50 -10.09 -4.96
C ARG A 279 4.06 -9.96 -5.47
N TRP A 280 3.68 -8.78 -5.96
CA TRP A 280 2.38 -8.51 -6.55
C TRP A 280 2.07 -9.42 -7.76
N LEU A 281 3.06 -9.92 -8.50
CA LEU A 281 2.85 -10.89 -9.59
C LEU A 281 2.19 -12.18 -9.09
N ARG A 282 2.64 -12.67 -7.93
CA ARG A 282 2.05 -13.84 -7.28
C ARG A 282 0.64 -13.55 -6.80
N ASP A 283 0.43 -12.40 -6.16
CA ASP A 283 -0.87 -12.00 -5.64
C ASP A 283 -1.93 -11.84 -6.75
N LEU A 284 -1.54 -11.31 -7.92
CA LEU A 284 -2.43 -11.18 -9.08
C LEU A 284 -2.99 -12.52 -9.56
N CYS A 285 -2.18 -13.58 -9.52
CA CYS A 285 -2.56 -14.90 -10.03
C CYS A 285 -3.17 -15.80 -8.94
N GLN A 286 -2.65 -15.73 -7.71
CA GLN A 286 -3.03 -16.64 -6.61
C GLN A 286 -4.16 -16.08 -5.74
N ARG A 287 -4.39 -14.76 -5.77
CA ARG A 287 -5.41 -14.09 -4.95
C ARG A 287 -6.31 -13.21 -5.83
N PRO A 288 -7.04 -13.80 -6.78
CA PRO A 288 -7.81 -13.04 -7.77
C PRO A 288 -8.94 -12.21 -7.14
N LYS A 289 -9.44 -12.62 -5.98
CA LYS A 289 -10.43 -11.85 -5.22
C LYS A 289 -9.82 -10.68 -4.44
N ARG A 290 -8.50 -10.53 -4.36
CA ARG A 290 -7.88 -9.38 -3.69
C ARG A 290 -7.88 -8.17 -4.62
N ASN A 291 -8.32 -7.02 -4.13
CA ASN A 291 -8.24 -5.78 -4.91
C ASN A 291 -6.79 -5.30 -4.97
N MET A 292 -6.17 -5.51 -6.13
CA MET A 292 -4.83 -5.04 -6.43
C MET A 292 -4.89 -3.72 -7.19
N HIS A 293 -3.84 -2.92 -7.05
CA HIS A 293 -3.79 -1.62 -7.69
C HIS A 293 -3.71 -1.80 -9.22
N PRO A 294 -4.43 -1.00 -10.04
CA PRO A 294 -4.42 -1.11 -11.50
C PRO A 294 -3.01 -1.13 -12.11
N ILE A 295 -2.07 -0.35 -11.58
CA ILE A 295 -0.64 -0.37 -11.97
C ILE A 295 -0.10 -1.81 -12.13
N CYS A 296 -0.32 -2.68 -11.14
CA CYS A 296 0.18 -4.05 -11.19
C CYS A 296 -0.43 -4.85 -12.35
N HIS A 297 -1.74 -4.70 -12.56
CA HIS A 297 -2.43 -5.35 -13.67
C HIS A 297 -1.95 -4.82 -15.03
N ILE A 298 -1.79 -3.50 -15.15
CA ILE A 298 -1.33 -2.83 -16.37
C ILE A 298 0.06 -3.32 -16.77
N LEU A 299 0.99 -3.38 -15.82
CA LEU A 299 2.36 -3.82 -16.07
C LEU A 299 2.43 -5.28 -16.52
N LEU A 300 1.69 -6.19 -15.84
CA LEU A 300 1.68 -7.60 -16.22
C LEU A 300 0.95 -7.83 -17.55
N ALA A 301 -0.22 -7.23 -17.75
CA ALA A 301 -0.98 -7.36 -18.98
C ALA A 301 -0.20 -6.80 -20.18
N GLY A 302 0.39 -5.60 -20.04
CA GLY A 302 1.21 -4.99 -21.09
C GLY A 302 2.51 -5.74 -21.39
N TYR A 303 3.04 -6.51 -20.43
CA TYR A 303 4.15 -7.43 -20.68
C TYR A 303 3.71 -8.68 -21.44
N LEU A 304 2.63 -9.33 -20.99
CA LEU A 304 2.17 -10.61 -21.54
C LEU A 304 1.48 -10.49 -22.91
N TYR A 305 0.87 -9.35 -23.21
CA TYR A 305 0.04 -9.14 -24.41
C TYR A 305 0.49 -7.95 -25.27
N GLY A 306 1.51 -7.20 -24.86
CA GLY A 306 1.96 -5.98 -25.55
C GLY A 306 1.10 -4.77 -25.26
N ASP A 307 -0.22 -4.91 -25.38
CA ASP A 307 -1.22 -3.87 -25.14
C ASP A 307 -2.43 -4.38 -24.33
N LEU A 308 -3.24 -3.47 -23.79
CA LEU A 308 -4.39 -3.83 -22.98
C LEU A 308 -5.60 -4.27 -23.80
N GLY A 309 -5.76 -3.78 -25.03
CA GLY A 309 -6.83 -4.20 -25.93
C GLY A 309 -6.74 -5.70 -26.23
N SER A 310 -5.54 -6.17 -26.58
CA SER A 310 -5.21 -7.58 -26.77
C SER A 310 -5.45 -8.39 -25.51
N PHE A 311 -5.10 -7.86 -24.33
CA PHE A 311 -5.42 -8.51 -23.06
C PHE A 311 -6.92 -8.67 -22.84
N PHE A 312 -7.74 -7.64 -23.11
CA PHE A 312 -9.20 -7.65 -22.88
C PHE A 312 -10.00 -8.39 -23.96
N THR A 313 -9.46 -8.57 -25.15
CA THR A 313 -10.12 -9.29 -26.26
C THR A 313 -9.66 -10.74 -26.41
N ALA A 314 -8.56 -11.14 -25.75
CA ALA A 314 -8.03 -12.50 -25.83
C ALA A 314 -9.06 -13.55 -25.35
N THR A 315 -9.46 -14.45 -26.25
CA THR A 315 -10.19 -15.66 -25.91
C THR A 315 -9.20 -16.76 -25.50
N GLU A 316 -9.59 -17.63 -24.55
CA GLU A 316 -8.73 -18.69 -23.99
C GLU A 316 -8.22 -19.70 -25.03
N ASN A 317 -8.68 -19.62 -26.28
CA ASN A 317 -8.40 -20.57 -27.37
C ASN A 317 -7.52 -20.02 -28.52
N ARG A 318 -6.81 -18.90 -28.38
CA ARG A 318 -5.79 -18.56 -29.39
C ARG A 318 -4.52 -19.42 -29.23
N SER A 319 -4.56 -20.62 -29.78
CA SER A 319 -3.40 -21.25 -30.39
C SER A 319 -2.97 -20.40 -31.58
N ILE A 320 -2.25 -19.30 -31.35
CA ILE A 320 -1.79 -18.45 -32.45
C ILE A 320 -0.32 -18.10 -32.23
N GLU A 321 0.44 -18.53 -33.23
CA GLU A 321 1.84 -18.28 -33.53
C GLU A 321 2.16 -16.77 -33.58
N ASP A 322 2.22 -16.10 -32.44
CA ASP A 322 2.72 -14.72 -32.44
C ASP A 322 4.26 -14.73 -32.47
N LYS A 323 4.79 -14.78 -33.70
CA LYS A 323 6.24 -14.72 -34.00
C LYS A 323 6.91 -13.46 -33.43
N SER A 324 6.14 -12.41 -33.10
CA SER A 324 6.67 -11.15 -32.56
C SER A 324 7.25 -11.29 -31.13
N LEU A 325 6.61 -12.09 -30.27
CA LEU A 325 7.07 -12.33 -28.89
C LEU A 325 8.27 -13.29 -28.83
N ARG A 326 8.40 -14.22 -29.79
CA ARG A 326 9.59 -15.07 -29.93
C ARG A 326 10.85 -14.26 -30.25
N ARG A 327 10.72 -13.13 -30.95
CA ARG A 327 11.86 -12.30 -31.38
C ARG A 327 12.57 -11.61 -30.21
N VAL A 328 11.82 -11.18 -29.18
CA VAL A 328 12.39 -10.56 -27.98
C VAL A 328 13.28 -11.53 -27.20
N TYR A 329 12.97 -12.84 -27.25
CA TYR A 329 13.79 -13.88 -26.64
C TYR A 329 15.14 -14.11 -27.34
N SER A 330 15.31 -13.61 -28.58
CA SER A 330 16.55 -13.81 -29.36
C SER A 330 17.63 -12.77 -29.12
N MET A 331 17.34 -11.69 -28.37
CA MET A 331 18.25 -10.53 -28.23
C MET A 331 18.82 -10.30 -26.83
N SER A 332 18.60 -11.22 -25.88
CA SER A 332 19.30 -11.24 -24.59
C SER A 332 20.32 -12.38 -24.55
N PRO A 333 21.62 -12.13 -24.77
CA PRO A 333 22.64 -13.15 -24.71
C PRO A 333 22.98 -13.41 -23.23
N LYS A 334 22.21 -14.29 -22.58
CA LYS A 334 22.60 -15.13 -21.42
C LYS A 334 21.42 -15.91 -20.82
N LEU A 335 20.53 -16.50 -21.63
CA LEU A 335 19.71 -17.63 -21.16
C LEU A 335 19.06 -18.44 -22.31
N ALA A 336 19.74 -18.55 -23.45
CA ALA A 336 19.32 -19.39 -24.56
C ALA A 336 20.37 -20.50 -24.81
N SER A 337 19.86 -21.72 -24.97
CA SER A 337 20.58 -22.99 -25.16
C SER A 337 21.16 -23.65 -23.90
N ARG A 338 20.34 -24.47 -23.24
CA ARG A 338 20.79 -25.82 -22.89
C ARG A 338 19.99 -26.77 -23.76
N ASN A 339 20.59 -27.18 -24.87
CA ASN A 339 20.06 -28.05 -25.93
C ASN A 339 19.09 -29.13 -25.43
N ASP A 340 17.78 -28.90 -25.54
CA ASP A 340 16.77 -29.96 -25.33
C ASP A 340 16.80 -30.98 -26.50
N GLY A 341 17.25 -30.57 -27.70
CA GLY A 341 17.45 -31.47 -28.85
C GLY A 341 18.59 -32.49 -28.66
N ASP A 342 19.69 -32.10 -28.02
CA ASP A 342 20.77 -33.05 -27.69
C ASP A 342 20.38 -33.95 -26.52
N LEU A 343 19.59 -33.44 -25.57
CA LEU A 343 19.12 -34.24 -24.44
C LEU A 343 18.25 -35.41 -24.90
N GLU A 344 17.36 -35.21 -25.87
CA GLU A 344 16.48 -36.28 -26.36
C GLU A 344 17.29 -37.37 -27.09
N ARG A 345 18.24 -36.98 -27.95
CA ARG A 345 19.20 -37.92 -28.57
C ARG A 345 20.02 -38.70 -27.53
N LEU A 346 20.61 -38.01 -26.55
CA LEU A 346 21.45 -38.64 -25.51
C LEU A 346 20.65 -39.50 -24.52
N LEU A 347 19.36 -39.19 -24.32
CA LEU A 347 18.47 -40.02 -23.50
C LEU A 347 18.19 -41.36 -24.18
N HIS A 348 17.98 -41.37 -25.50
CA HIS A 348 17.69 -42.56 -26.31
C HIS A 348 18.93 -43.41 -26.64
N ASP A 349 20.13 -42.85 -26.55
CA ASP A 349 21.37 -43.62 -26.70
C ASP A 349 21.64 -44.51 -25.48
N GLN A 350 21.36 -45.80 -25.63
CA GLN A 350 21.55 -46.81 -24.56
C GLN A 350 23.02 -47.20 -24.34
N SER A 351 23.94 -46.80 -25.23
CA SER A 351 25.37 -47.03 -25.04
C SER A 351 25.98 -46.12 -23.96
N LEU A 352 25.33 -44.99 -23.67
CA LEU A 352 25.79 -44.01 -22.69
C LEU A 352 25.18 -44.24 -21.30
N SER A 353 26.04 -44.26 -20.27
CA SER A 353 25.57 -44.34 -18.87
C SER A 353 24.81 -43.07 -18.46
N CYS A 354 23.87 -43.18 -17.51
CA CYS A 354 23.12 -42.03 -17.00
C CYS A 354 24.03 -40.93 -16.40
N ARG A 355 25.24 -41.29 -15.94
CA ARG A 355 26.24 -40.32 -15.45
C ARG A 355 26.91 -39.57 -16.60
N GLU A 356 27.18 -40.27 -17.69
CA GLU A 356 27.80 -39.67 -18.87
C GLU A 356 26.82 -38.72 -19.57
N VAL A 357 25.55 -39.11 -19.69
CA VAL A 357 24.49 -38.20 -20.16
C VAL A 357 24.33 -37.00 -19.24
N ALA A 358 24.39 -37.18 -17.91
CA ALA A 358 24.35 -36.07 -16.95
C ALA A 358 25.55 -35.12 -17.11
N ARG A 359 26.75 -35.66 -17.37
CA ARG A 359 27.98 -34.89 -17.61
C ARG A 359 27.88 -34.08 -18.91
N GLN A 360 27.43 -34.69 -19.99
CA GLN A 360 27.30 -34.04 -21.30
C GLN A 360 26.17 -33.01 -21.35
N THR A 361 25.10 -33.22 -20.56
CA THR A 361 23.94 -32.31 -20.55
C THR A 361 23.97 -31.27 -19.42
N GLY A 362 24.93 -31.36 -18.49
CA GLY A 362 25.02 -30.52 -17.30
C GLY A 362 23.82 -30.65 -16.35
N ARG A 363 23.11 -31.79 -16.38
CA ARG A 363 21.93 -32.09 -15.53
C ARG A 363 22.27 -33.06 -14.40
N SER A 364 21.41 -33.15 -13.38
CA SER A 364 21.61 -34.10 -12.29
C SER A 364 21.37 -35.54 -12.75
N VAL A 365 22.20 -36.47 -12.28
CA VAL A 365 22.09 -37.91 -12.61
C VAL A 365 20.70 -38.45 -12.27
N ASN A 366 20.14 -38.03 -11.13
CA ASN A 366 18.78 -38.42 -10.73
C ASN A 366 17.71 -37.91 -11.70
N GLY A 367 17.87 -36.69 -12.24
CA GLY A 367 16.96 -36.15 -13.25
C GLY A 367 16.97 -36.94 -14.56
N ILE A 368 18.15 -37.41 -15.00
CA ILE A 368 18.30 -38.27 -16.18
C ILE A 368 17.68 -39.66 -15.94
N VAL A 369 17.88 -40.24 -14.75
CA VAL A 369 17.27 -41.53 -14.37
C VAL A 369 15.74 -41.44 -14.37
N THR A 370 15.16 -40.37 -13.81
CA THR A 370 13.70 -40.16 -13.83
C THR A 370 13.18 -40.04 -15.26
N LYS A 371 13.88 -39.31 -16.14
CA LYS A 371 13.49 -39.16 -17.55
C LYS A 371 13.59 -40.48 -18.34
N ARG A 372 14.70 -41.23 -18.24
CA ARG A 372 14.84 -42.55 -18.89
C ARG A 372 13.77 -43.54 -18.43
N ARG A 373 13.41 -43.53 -17.14
CA ARG A 373 12.31 -44.35 -16.60
C ARG A 373 10.94 -43.95 -17.15
N ALA A 374 10.65 -42.66 -17.24
CA ALA A 374 9.41 -42.17 -17.86
C ALA A 374 9.30 -42.57 -19.35
N LEU A 375 10.44 -42.66 -20.04
CA LEU A 375 10.56 -43.12 -21.43
C LEU A 375 10.66 -44.66 -21.58
N LYS A 376 10.50 -45.42 -20.49
CA LYS A 376 10.62 -46.89 -20.46
C LYS A 376 11.96 -47.45 -20.97
N LEU A 377 13.05 -46.67 -20.87
CA LEU A 377 14.39 -47.09 -21.26
C LEU A 377 15.09 -47.84 -20.11
N ALA A 378 15.90 -48.85 -20.44
CA ALA A 378 16.63 -49.65 -19.46
C ALA A 378 17.66 -48.81 -18.71
N VAL A 379 17.61 -48.83 -17.37
CA VAL A 379 18.60 -48.18 -16.51
C VAL A 379 19.26 -49.25 -15.66
N GLY A 380 20.57 -49.46 -15.87
CA GLY A 380 21.36 -50.39 -15.07
C GLY A 380 21.33 -50.01 -13.59
N LEU A 381 20.61 -50.79 -12.79
CA LEU A 381 20.65 -50.72 -11.34
C LEU A 381 21.85 -51.55 -10.86
N ARG A 382 22.65 -51.00 -9.94
CA ARG A 382 23.52 -51.83 -9.09
C ARG A 382 22.72 -52.18 -7.84
N PRO A 383 22.19 -53.40 -7.68
CA PRO A 383 21.52 -53.77 -6.45
C PRO A 383 22.58 -53.78 -5.33
N LYS A 384 22.39 -53.01 -4.27
CA LYS A 384 23.04 -53.31 -3.00
C LYS A 384 22.12 -54.28 -2.27
N ILE A 385 22.45 -55.56 -2.40
CA ILE A 385 21.79 -56.67 -1.73
C ILE A 385 21.91 -56.42 -0.22
N LEU A 386 20.79 -56.09 0.42
CA LEU A 386 20.59 -56.45 1.82
C LEU A 386 20.05 -57.88 1.79
N MET A 387 20.69 -58.79 2.53
CA MET A 387 20.17 -60.15 2.66
C MET A 387 18.83 -60.05 3.41
N SER A 388 17.80 -60.72 2.91
CA SER A 388 16.42 -60.69 3.43
C SER A 388 16.32 -60.98 4.94
N GLU A 389 17.31 -61.69 5.48
CA GLU A 389 17.42 -62.05 6.90
C GLU A 389 17.74 -60.83 7.79
N GLN A 390 18.64 -59.95 7.36
CA GLN A 390 19.03 -58.74 8.10
C GLN A 390 17.92 -57.68 8.11
N GLU A 391 17.11 -57.61 7.05
CA GLU A 391 15.94 -56.72 7.00
C GLU A 391 14.85 -57.16 7.98
N ASN A 392 14.61 -58.47 8.09
CA ASN A 392 13.66 -59.04 9.04
C ASN A 392 14.10 -58.81 10.50
N GLU A 393 15.40 -58.88 10.78
CA GLU A 393 15.96 -58.63 12.10
C GLU A 393 15.85 -57.15 12.51
N ILE A 394 16.12 -56.23 11.58
CA ILE A 394 15.89 -54.78 11.80
C ILE A 394 14.41 -54.49 12.11
N VAL A 395 13.49 -55.13 11.38
CA VAL A 395 12.04 -54.95 11.59
C VAL A 395 11.60 -55.52 12.94
N LYS A 396 12.12 -56.68 13.34
CA LYS A 396 11.83 -57.28 14.64
C LYS A 396 12.30 -56.39 15.80
N LEU A 397 13.56 -55.94 15.77
CA LEU A 397 14.12 -55.06 16.80
C LEU A 397 13.42 -53.70 16.85
N ALA A 398 12.92 -53.19 15.72
CA ALA A 398 12.12 -51.97 15.70
C ALA A 398 10.72 -52.15 16.30
N ARG A 399 10.10 -53.33 16.14
CA ARG A 399 8.82 -53.68 16.79
C ARG A 399 8.98 -53.89 18.29
N ASP A 400 10.12 -54.42 18.71
CA ASP A 400 10.48 -54.60 20.13
C ASP A 400 10.85 -53.28 20.83
N GLY A 401 10.88 -52.16 20.09
CA GLY A 401 11.04 -50.80 20.61
C GLY A 401 12.49 -50.33 20.76
N CYS A 402 13.45 -51.03 20.14
CA CYS A 402 14.86 -50.64 20.16
C CYS A 402 15.11 -49.34 19.38
N ARG A 403 16.08 -48.55 19.84
CA ARG A 403 16.47 -47.28 19.19
C ARG A 403 17.18 -47.56 17.86
N ALA A 404 17.05 -46.66 16.88
CA ALA A 404 17.76 -46.75 15.59
C ALA A 404 19.29 -46.92 15.74
N ALA A 405 19.86 -46.26 16.75
CA ALA A 405 21.29 -46.38 17.08
C ALA A 405 21.63 -47.75 17.69
N GLY A 406 20.77 -48.30 18.56
CA GLY A 406 20.95 -49.65 19.12
C GLY A 406 20.82 -50.74 18.05
N ILE A 407 19.84 -50.61 17.14
CA ILE A 407 19.67 -51.51 16.00
C ILE A 407 20.88 -51.44 15.05
N SER A 408 21.46 -50.24 14.88
CA SER A 408 22.66 -50.02 14.06
C SER A 408 23.89 -50.73 14.63
N GLU A 409 24.06 -50.69 15.95
CA GLU A 409 25.17 -51.36 16.66
C GLU A 409 24.99 -52.87 16.69
N GLU A 410 23.77 -53.36 16.94
CA GLU A 410 23.47 -54.79 17.11
C GLU A 410 23.51 -55.56 15.78
N VAL A 411 23.00 -54.97 14.69
CA VAL A 411 23.04 -55.57 13.34
C VAL A 411 24.34 -55.22 12.60
N ASN A 412 25.22 -54.40 13.22
CA ASN A 412 26.48 -53.92 12.64
C ASN A 412 26.31 -53.29 11.24
N LEU A 413 25.30 -52.42 11.11
CA LEU A 413 24.95 -51.73 9.87
C LEU A 413 24.93 -50.23 10.08
N SER A 414 25.18 -49.44 9.04
CA SER A 414 25.07 -47.98 9.15
C SER A 414 23.63 -47.54 9.47
N LEU A 415 23.48 -46.51 10.30
CA LEU A 415 22.19 -45.86 10.62
C LEU A 415 21.36 -45.54 9.37
N SER A 416 22.02 -45.14 8.28
CA SER A 416 21.38 -44.84 6.99
C SER A 416 20.80 -46.08 6.30
N THR A 417 21.33 -47.27 6.57
CA THR A 417 20.82 -48.55 6.08
C THR A 417 19.62 -48.99 6.90
N VAL A 418 19.68 -48.84 8.23
CA VAL A 418 18.55 -49.12 9.15
C VAL A 418 17.32 -48.30 8.79
N TYR A 419 17.46 -46.98 8.59
CA TYR A 419 16.32 -46.14 8.18
C TYR A 419 15.75 -46.49 6.81
N ARG A 420 16.58 -46.97 5.87
CA ARG A 420 16.11 -47.39 4.54
C ARG A 420 15.33 -48.70 4.60
N ALA A 421 15.79 -49.67 5.39
CA ALA A 421 15.08 -50.94 5.60
C ALA A 421 13.73 -50.74 6.31
N LEU A 422 13.68 -49.85 7.31
CA LEU A 422 12.42 -49.49 7.99
C LEU A 422 11.43 -48.77 7.07
N ALA A 423 11.93 -47.85 6.24
CA ALA A 423 11.10 -47.14 5.26
C ALA A 423 10.56 -48.08 4.17
N ALA A 424 11.34 -49.09 3.74
CA ALA A 424 10.92 -50.08 2.75
C ALA A 424 9.82 -51.00 3.28
N ASN A 425 9.85 -51.34 4.57
CA ASN A 425 8.84 -52.18 5.23
C ASN A 425 7.69 -51.40 5.89
N ASN A 426 7.66 -50.06 5.73
CA ASN A 426 6.66 -49.16 6.29
C ASN A 426 6.55 -49.21 7.84
N GLU A 427 7.64 -49.55 8.52
CA GLU A 427 7.71 -49.70 9.98
C GLU A 427 8.29 -48.43 10.62
N ARG A 428 7.74 -48.05 11.78
CA ARG A 428 8.17 -46.85 12.53
C ARG A 428 8.70 -47.25 13.90
N ILE A 429 9.89 -46.77 14.24
CA ILE A 429 10.44 -46.91 15.58
C ILE A 429 9.52 -46.21 16.58
N GLN A 430 9.08 -46.93 17.61
CA GLN A 430 8.22 -46.36 18.64
C GLN A 430 8.97 -45.23 19.40
N PRO A 431 8.29 -44.13 19.75
CA PRO A 431 8.92 -43.05 20.50
C PRO A 431 9.41 -43.55 21.86
N ASP A 432 10.63 -43.12 22.23
CA ASP A 432 11.30 -43.49 23.47
C ASP A 432 10.51 -42.99 24.69
N ARG A 433 9.70 -43.87 25.28
CA ARG A 433 8.85 -43.57 26.45
C ARG A 433 9.66 -43.09 27.65
N ARG A 434 10.93 -43.50 27.81
CA ARG A 434 11.79 -43.04 28.91
C ARG A 434 12.29 -41.60 28.67
N ALA A 435 12.62 -41.25 27.44
CA ALA A 435 13.00 -39.88 27.09
C ALA A 435 11.81 -38.91 27.08
N GLU A 436 10.60 -39.39 26.78
CA GLU A 436 9.35 -38.64 26.95
C GLU A 436 9.08 -38.36 28.43
N GLN A 437 9.16 -39.38 29.29
CA GLN A 437 8.93 -39.25 30.72
C GLN A 437 9.92 -38.30 31.40
N ARG A 438 11.21 -38.36 31.04
CA ARG A 438 12.23 -37.43 31.56
C ARG A 438 11.93 -35.96 31.22
N ARG A 439 11.47 -35.70 29.99
CA ARG A 439 11.07 -34.36 29.55
C ARG A 439 9.81 -33.86 30.25
N ARG A 440 8.88 -34.77 30.58
CA ARG A 440 7.70 -34.46 31.38
C ARG A 440 8.08 -34.08 32.82
N GLU A 441 9.00 -34.83 33.43
CA GLU A 441 9.52 -34.56 34.78
C GLU A 441 10.26 -33.22 34.83
N GLU A 442 11.16 -32.94 33.88
CA GLU A 442 11.85 -31.65 33.75
C GLU A 442 10.87 -30.47 33.63
N TRP A 443 9.77 -30.65 32.88
CA TRP A 443 8.73 -29.63 32.75
C TRP A 443 7.93 -29.42 34.05
N LEU A 444 7.62 -30.50 34.78
CA LEU A 444 6.92 -30.43 36.06
C LEU A 444 7.77 -29.82 37.17
N ASP A 445 9.07 -30.12 37.22
CA ASP A 445 9.98 -29.54 38.20
C ASP A 445 10.22 -28.05 37.94
N LEU A 446 10.22 -27.62 36.68
CA LEU A 446 10.24 -26.20 36.32
C LEU A 446 8.96 -25.49 36.80
N MET A 447 7.80 -26.15 36.72
CA MET A 447 6.55 -25.60 37.23
C MET A 447 6.52 -25.51 38.76
N LYS A 448 7.06 -26.50 39.47
CA LYS A 448 7.16 -26.46 40.94
C LYS A 448 8.09 -25.36 41.43
N SER A 449 9.22 -25.16 40.74
CA SER A 449 10.21 -24.12 41.10
C SER A 449 9.73 -22.70 40.80
N HIS A 450 8.74 -22.52 39.91
CA HIS A 450 8.21 -21.20 39.54
C HIS A 450 6.67 -21.14 39.54
N PRO A 451 6.02 -21.18 40.73
CA PRO A 451 4.55 -21.31 40.85
C PRO A 451 3.75 -20.14 40.26
N LEU A 452 4.36 -18.97 40.11
CA LEU A 452 3.72 -17.74 39.61
C LEU A 452 4.01 -17.45 38.12
N ALA A 453 4.84 -18.27 37.46
CA ALA A 453 5.26 -18.04 36.07
C ALA A 453 4.23 -18.59 35.07
N GLY A 454 3.82 -17.77 34.11
CA GLY A 454 2.94 -18.21 33.01
C GLY A 454 3.67 -19.05 31.97
N THR A 455 2.93 -19.82 31.16
CA THR A 455 3.46 -20.74 30.13
C THR A 455 4.48 -20.09 29.18
N THR A 456 4.33 -18.80 28.88
CA THR A 456 5.27 -18.04 28.04
C THR A 456 6.63 -17.86 28.70
N SER A 457 6.67 -17.64 30.02
CA SER A 457 7.91 -17.51 30.79
C SER A 457 8.60 -18.87 30.94
N LEU A 458 7.83 -19.91 31.29
CA LEU A 458 8.32 -21.29 31.40
C LEU A 458 8.92 -21.80 30.06
N ARG A 459 8.29 -21.44 28.93
CA ARG A 459 8.82 -21.75 27.59
C ARG A 459 10.17 -21.09 27.30
N GLN A 460 10.41 -19.89 27.79
CA GLN A 460 11.68 -19.19 27.56
C GLN A 460 12.82 -19.83 28.35
N GLN A 461 12.53 -20.43 29.51
CA GLN A 461 13.53 -21.11 30.34
C GLN A 461 13.89 -22.50 29.78
N LEU A 462 12.91 -23.31 29.33
CA LEU A 462 13.15 -24.62 28.71
C LEU A 462 12.57 -24.73 27.28
N PRO A 463 13.13 -24.02 26.29
CA PRO A 463 12.58 -23.96 24.93
C PRO A 463 12.68 -25.29 24.17
N SER A 464 13.72 -26.09 24.45
CA SER A 464 13.96 -27.39 23.83
C SER A 464 12.91 -28.42 24.26
N VAL A 465 12.68 -28.54 25.57
CA VAL A 465 11.69 -29.45 26.19
C VAL A 465 10.29 -29.08 25.75
N TYR A 466 9.92 -27.79 25.81
CA TYR A 466 8.61 -27.31 25.37
C TYR A 466 8.34 -27.58 23.89
N SER A 467 9.33 -27.29 23.02
CA SER A 467 9.17 -27.49 21.57
C SER A 467 9.04 -28.97 21.20
N TRP A 468 9.70 -29.86 21.95
CA TRP A 468 9.60 -31.29 21.76
C TRP A 468 8.23 -31.82 22.23
N LEU A 469 7.81 -31.50 23.46
CA LEU A 469 6.49 -31.89 24.00
C LEU A 469 5.35 -31.33 23.14
N TYR A 470 5.46 -30.12 22.61
CA TYR A 470 4.42 -29.55 21.74
C TYR A 470 4.24 -30.32 20.42
N ARG A 471 5.32 -30.89 19.86
CA ARG A 471 5.29 -31.63 18.59
C ARG A 471 4.93 -33.10 18.77
N HIS A 472 5.36 -33.71 19.87
CA HIS A 472 5.26 -35.16 20.08
C HIS A 472 4.19 -35.55 21.11
N ASP A 473 3.88 -34.68 22.08
CA ASP A 473 2.96 -34.96 23.19
C ASP A 473 2.12 -33.73 23.60
N ARG A 474 1.39 -33.21 22.61
CA ARG A 474 0.66 -31.94 22.74
C ARG A 474 -0.49 -32.00 23.74
N LYS A 475 -1.14 -33.16 23.88
CA LYS A 475 -2.30 -33.32 24.79
C LYS A 475 -1.86 -33.20 26.25
N TRP A 476 -0.84 -33.95 26.64
CA TRP A 476 -0.27 -33.89 27.98
C TRP A 476 0.22 -32.49 28.34
N LEU A 477 0.91 -31.80 27.42
CA LEU A 477 1.41 -30.45 27.63
C LEU A 477 0.28 -29.43 27.88
N ILE A 478 -0.87 -29.56 27.21
CA ILE A 478 -2.01 -28.65 27.40
C ILE A 478 -2.67 -28.86 28.76
N GLU A 479 -2.78 -30.12 29.19
CA GLU A 479 -3.36 -30.50 30.50
C GLU A 479 -2.47 -30.07 31.67
N HIS A 480 -1.14 -30.05 31.48
CA HIS A 480 -0.14 -29.69 32.49
C HIS A 480 0.43 -28.28 32.26
N CYS A 481 -0.36 -27.35 31.72
CA CYS A 481 -0.02 -25.92 31.62
C CYS A 481 -0.93 -25.08 32.52
N PRO A 482 -0.43 -23.98 33.12
CA PRO A 482 -1.26 -23.06 33.89
C PRO A 482 -2.48 -22.60 33.07
N ILE A 483 -3.69 -22.81 33.60
CA ILE A 483 -4.94 -22.45 32.93
C ILE A 483 -4.94 -20.95 32.62
N ARG A 484 -5.10 -20.61 31.34
CA ARG A 484 -5.17 -19.21 30.87
C ARG A 484 -6.38 -18.51 31.50
N SER A 485 -6.16 -17.59 32.43
CA SER A 485 -7.12 -16.50 32.61
C SER A 485 -7.14 -15.69 31.31
N LYS A 486 -8.34 -15.50 30.73
CA LYS A 486 -8.51 -14.67 29.51
C LYS A 486 -7.79 -13.34 29.73
N PRO A 487 -6.88 -12.90 28.85
CA PRO A 487 -6.21 -11.63 29.07
C PRO A 487 -7.24 -10.51 28.97
N LYS A 488 -7.50 -9.83 30.10
CA LYS A 488 -8.00 -8.45 30.08
C LYS A 488 -7.03 -7.66 29.19
N ALA A 489 -7.59 -6.82 28.32
CA ALA A 489 -6.91 -6.02 27.31
C ALA A 489 -5.48 -5.62 27.71
N LEU A 490 -4.51 -5.92 26.83
CA LEU A 490 -3.10 -5.55 26.97
C LEU A 490 -2.96 -4.08 27.40
N THR A 491 -2.64 -3.88 28.68
CA THR A 491 -2.12 -2.62 29.18
C THR A 491 -0.72 -2.46 28.61
N ASN A 492 -0.52 -1.41 27.81
CA ASN A 492 0.77 -0.99 27.29
C ASN A 492 1.74 -0.65 28.43
N ALA A 493 2.40 -1.65 29.00
CA ALA A 493 3.50 -1.48 29.93
C ALA A 493 4.83 -1.35 29.15
N ARG A 494 5.03 -0.21 28.48
CA ARG A 494 6.33 0.17 27.92
C ARG A 494 6.48 1.66 27.65
N VAL A 495 5.78 2.50 28.40
CA VAL A 495 5.96 3.95 28.33
C VAL A 495 6.43 4.43 29.69
N ASP A 496 7.71 4.77 29.76
CA ASP A 496 8.27 5.50 30.89
C ASP A 496 7.76 6.95 30.82
N TRP A 497 6.74 7.23 31.61
CA TRP A 497 6.08 8.53 31.64
C TRP A 497 6.97 9.61 32.28
N SER A 498 7.89 9.23 33.16
CA SER A 498 8.76 10.17 33.88
C SER A 498 9.79 10.81 32.94
N VAL A 499 10.40 10.00 32.08
CA VAL A 499 11.36 10.47 31.06
C VAL A 499 10.67 11.37 30.04
N ARG A 500 9.46 11.00 29.61
CA ARG A 500 8.68 11.82 28.67
C ARG A 500 8.21 13.13 29.27
N ASP A 501 7.81 13.14 30.53
CA ASP A 501 7.38 14.36 31.22
C ASP A 501 8.52 15.38 31.29
N THR A 502 9.73 14.92 31.64
CA THR A 502 10.93 15.75 31.68
C THR A 502 11.28 16.30 30.28
N TYR A 503 11.24 15.45 29.24
CA TYR A 503 11.53 15.84 27.85
C TYR A 503 10.53 16.85 27.28
N PHE A 504 9.22 16.66 27.49
CA PHE A 504 8.23 17.62 27.00
C PHE A 504 8.26 18.92 27.80
N ALA A 505 8.58 18.88 29.10
CA ALA A 505 8.76 20.07 29.91
C ALA A 505 9.99 20.90 29.48
N SER A 506 11.10 20.27 29.07
CA SER A 506 12.25 20.98 28.51
C SER A 506 11.91 21.60 27.16
N LEU A 507 11.24 20.87 26.27
CA LEU A 507 10.83 21.38 24.96
C LEU A 507 9.90 22.60 25.07
N ILE A 508 8.96 22.58 26.02
CA ILE A 508 8.07 23.73 26.31
C ILE A 508 8.87 24.93 26.82
N ARG A 509 9.89 24.70 27.67
CA ARG A 509 10.77 25.76 28.17
C ARG A 509 11.56 26.42 27.05
N ASP A 510 12.14 25.61 26.15
CA ASP A 510 12.97 26.12 25.05
C ASP A 510 12.12 26.96 24.08
N VAL A 511 10.94 26.45 23.70
CA VAL A 511 10.00 27.19 22.85
C VAL A 511 9.50 28.47 23.52
N ALA A 512 9.19 28.42 24.81
CA ALA A 512 8.77 29.61 25.55
C ALA A 512 9.89 30.67 25.67
N GLY A 513 11.15 30.24 25.77
CA GLY A 513 12.31 31.12 25.79
C GLY A 513 12.47 31.88 24.47
N VAL A 514 12.39 31.18 23.34
CA VAL A 514 12.52 31.77 22.00
C VAL A 514 11.35 32.72 21.68
N GLU A 515 10.13 32.33 22.02
CA GLU A 515 8.92 33.08 21.62
C GLU A 515 8.58 34.26 22.54
N ARG A 516 9.15 34.34 23.75
CA ARG A 516 9.03 35.54 24.62
C ARG A 516 9.61 36.81 23.99
N GLY A 517 10.49 36.68 22.98
CA GLY A 517 10.98 37.80 22.16
C GLY A 517 9.99 38.32 21.10
N SER A 518 8.91 37.58 20.80
CA SER A 518 8.01 37.90 19.70
C SER A 518 6.88 38.88 20.10
N ARG A 519 6.78 40.00 19.38
CA ARG A 519 5.80 41.09 19.64
C ARG A 519 4.36 40.76 19.23
N ARG A 520 4.12 39.77 18.36
CA ARG A 520 2.82 39.62 17.65
C ARG A 520 1.96 38.43 18.09
N LYS A 521 2.55 37.37 18.67
CA LYS A 521 1.82 36.13 19.00
C LYS A 521 1.70 35.95 20.53
N ARG A 522 0.53 35.48 20.96
CA ARG A 522 0.31 35.07 22.36
C ARG A 522 0.90 33.68 22.57
N VAL A 523 1.75 33.55 23.58
CA VAL A 523 2.27 32.25 24.02
C VAL A 523 1.20 31.58 24.91
N SER A 524 0.15 31.04 24.30
CA SER A 524 -0.90 30.32 25.02
C SER A 524 -0.49 28.88 25.35
N ALA A 525 -1.10 28.25 26.34
CA ALA A 525 -0.86 26.83 26.66
C ALA A 525 -1.11 25.92 25.44
N THR A 526 -2.13 26.22 24.64
CA THR A 526 -2.43 25.51 23.39
C THR A 526 -1.36 25.75 22.31
N PHE A 527 -0.78 26.95 22.25
CA PHE A 527 0.33 27.25 21.33
C PHE A 527 1.58 26.44 21.72
N LEU A 528 1.97 26.46 22.99
CA LEU A 528 3.11 25.68 23.50
C LEU A 528 2.93 24.17 23.24
N LEU A 529 1.73 23.63 23.47
CA LEU A 529 1.43 22.23 23.19
C LEU A 529 1.49 21.87 21.70
N ARG A 530 1.03 22.75 20.80
CA ARG A 530 1.11 22.54 19.35
C ARG A 530 2.54 22.50 18.85
N SER A 531 3.40 23.35 19.41
CA SER A 531 4.83 23.39 19.06
C SER A 531 5.56 22.08 19.40
N THR A 532 5.03 21.25 20.30
CA THR A 532 5.61 19.92 20.60
C THR A 532 5.29 18.85 19.53
N SER A 533 4.43 19.13 18.55
CA SER A 533 3.91 18.16 17.55
C SER A 533 3.14 16.94 18.14
N HIS A 534 2.99 16.84 19.46
CA HIS A 534 2.45 15.68 20.17
C HIS A 534 1.21 16.04 21.03
N GLU A 535 0.50 17.13 20.68
CA GLU A 535 -0.62 17.71 21.44
C GLU A 535 -1.68 16.68 21.86
N THR A 536 -2.12 15.82 20.94
CA THR A 536 -3.18 14.84 21.20
C THR A 536 -2.76 13.78 22.22
N MET A 537 -1.49 13.38 22.23
CA MET A 537 -0.96 12.40 23.18
C MET A 537 -0.83 13.00 24.59
N ILE A 538 -0.33 14.23 24.68
CA ILE A 538 -0.16 14.94 25.95
C ILE A 538 -1.52 15.22 26.59
N ARG A 539 -2.50 15.71 25.82
CA ARG A 539 -3.87 15.94 26.32
C ARG A 539 -4.55 14.66 26.78
N ARG A 540 -4.36 13.54 26.08
CA ARG A 540 -4.95 12.24 26.43
C ARG A 540 -4.37 11.64 27.71
N ASN A 541 -3.15 12.02 28.08
CA ASN A 541 -2.43 11.50 29.25
C ASN A 541 -2.05 12.60 30.25
N TYR A 542 -2.80 13.71 30.28
CA TYR A 542 -2.44 14.93 31.01
C TYR A 542 -2.19 14.71 32.51
N ALA A 543 -2.93 13.77 33.12
CA ALA A 543 -2.76 13.40 34.53
C ALA A 543 -1.39 12.76 34.85
N LYS A 544 -0.67 12.26 33.84
CA LYS A 544 0.64 11.59 33.98
C LYS A 544 1.83 12.52 33.70
N PHE A 545 1.57 13.81 33.47
CA PHE A 545 2.58 14.80 33.08
C PHE A 545 2.64 16.02 34.04
N PRO A 546 3.07 15.82 35.31
CA PRO A 546 3.12 16.90 36.31
C PRO A 546 4.13 18.01 35.97
N GLN A 547 5.27 17.71 35.35
CA GLN A 547 6.26 18.73 34.98
C GLN A 547 5.80 19.56 33.78
N VAL A 548 5.17 18.94 32.78
CA VAL A 548 4.54 19.67 31.68
C VAL A 548 3.46 20.61 32.19
N LYS A 549 2.65 20.18 33.17
CA LYS A 549 1.64 21.06 33.79
C LYS A 549 2.29 22.28 34.45
N LYS A 550 3.30 22.07 35.28
CA LYS A 550 4.06 23.18 35.91
C LYS A 550 4.70 24.11 34.87
N ALA A 551 5.23 23.55 33.78
CA ALA A 551 5.81 24.34 32.70
C ALA A 551 4.74 25.16 31.96
N LEU A 552 3.58 24.59 31.65
CA LEU A 552 2.48 25.32 31.03
C LEU A 552 1.95 26.43 31.94
N ASP A 553 1.77 26.17 33.24
CA ASP A 553 1.27 27.18 34.19
C ASP A 553 2.27 28.34 34.35
N TYR A 554 3.58 28.08 34.27
CA TYR A 554 4.63 29.10 34.39
C TYR A 554 4.92 29.86 33.08
N TYR A 555 4.91 29.17 31.94
CA TYR A 555 5.29 29.74 30.65
C TYR A 555 4.11 30.22 29.80
N ALA A 556 2.89 29.72 30.03
CA ALA A 556 1.72 30.19 29.29
C ALA A 556 1.28 31.57 29.78
N GLU A 557 1.11 32.47 28.82
CA GLU A 557 0.65 33.82 29.08
C GLU A 557 -0.88 33.84 29.22
N SER A 558 -1.37 34.33 30.36
CA SER A 558 -2.81 34.56 30.57
C SER A 558 -3.35 35.65 29.64
N ASP A 559 -4.65 35.65 29.38
CA ASP A 559 -5.30 36.66 28.55
C ASP A 559 -5.04 38.08 29.08
N ALA A 560 -5.08 38.25 30.41
CA ALA A 560 -4.81 39.51 31.09
C ALA A 560 -3.34 39.94 30.91
N SER A 561 -2.39 39.02 31.09
CA SER A 561 -0.95 39.30 30.93
C SER A 561 -0.60 39.68 29.49
N PHE A 562 -1.20 38.99 28.52
CA PHE A 562 -1.02 39.28 27.10
C PHE A 562 -1.56 40.66 26.70
N ARG A 563 -2.74 41.03 27.22
CA ARG A 563 -3.32 42.37 27.02
C ARG A 563 -2.45 43.46 27.65
N ALA A 564 -2.03 43.27 28.90
CA ALA A 564 -1.15 44.21 29.60
C ALA A 564 0.19 44.40 28.88
N ARG A 565 0.79 43.32 28.35
CA ARG A 565 2.02 43.40 27.56
C ARG A 565 1.83 44.17 26.26
N ARG A 566 0.75 43.92 25.52
CA ARG A 566 0.41 44.68 24.29
C ARG A 566 0.15 46.15 24.58
N TRP A 567 -0.53 46.45 25.67
CA TRP A 567 -0.81 47.82 26.12
C TRP A 567 0.49 48.56 26.47
N LYS A 568 1.33 47.98 27.33
CA LYS A 568 2.64 48.55 27.70
C LYS A 568 3.60 48.69 26.51
N SER A 569 3.52 47.79 25.53
CA SER A 569 4.32 47.88 24.30
C SER A 569 3.80 48.96 23.35
N ALA A 570 2.48 49.15 23.26
CA ALA A 570 1.87 50.21 22.46
C ALA A 570 2.15 51.60 23.05
N GLN A 571 2.08 51.72 24.38
CA GLN A 571 2.43 52.95 25.10
C GLN A 571 3.90 53.32 24.85
N ARG A 572 4.84 52.39 25.08
CA ARG A 572 6.27 52.61 24.80
C ARG A 572 6.54 52.96 23.33
N GLY A 573 5.84 52.32 22.39
CA GLY A 573 5.95 52.64 20.98
C GLY A 573 5.41 54.03 20.61
N LEU A 574 4.40 54.55 21.32
CA LEU A 574 3.89 55.92 21.12
C LEU A 574 4.82 56.97 21.74
N VAL A 575 5.42 56.65 22.88
CA VAL A 575 6.45 57.50 23.51
C VAL A 575 7.70 57.60 22.64
N GLN A 576 8.13 56.49 22.02
CA GLN A 576 9.23 56.50 21.04
C GLN A 576 8.91 57.27 19.76
N GLU A 577 7.62 57.40 19.41
CA GLU A 577 7.15 58.21 18.28
C GLU A 577 6.97 59.70 18.65
N GLY A 578 7.39 60.12 19.85
CA GLY A 578 7.44 61.53 20.27
C GLY A 578 6.23 62.02 21.06
N ILE A 579 5.31 61.13 21.47
CA ILE A 579 4.13 61.49 22.27
C ILE A 579 4.43 61.27 23.75
N THR A 580 4.70 62.35 24.49
CA THR A 580 5.13 62.33 25.90
C THR A 580 4.09 61.71 26.84
N GLU A 581 2.80 61.89 26.57
CA GLU A 581 1.69 61.24 27.30
C GLU A 581 0.57 60.80 26.34
N PRO A 582 0.62 59.58 25.79
CA PRO A 582 -0.39 59.12 24.83
C PRO A 582 -1.74 58.87 25.53
N PRO A 583 -2.84 59.51 25.07
CA PRO A 583 -4.17 59.27 25.62
C PRO A 583 -4.58 57.79 25.54
N GLU A 584 -5.34 57.31 26.52
CA GLU A 584 -5.66 55.89 26.68
C GLU A 584 -6.31 55.27 25.42
N TRP A 585 -7.21 56.00 24.77
CA TRP A 585 -7.86 55.56 23.53
C TRP A 585 -6.86 55.31 22.39
N MET A 586 -5.78 56.08 22.32
CA MET A 586 -4.73 55.97 21.29
C MET A 586 -3.86 54.74 21.56
N VAL A 587 -3.50 54.50 22.82
CA VAL A 587 -2.81 53.27 23.25
C VAL A 587 -3.67 52.04 22.98
N ASN A 588 -4.97 52.10 23.22
CA ASN A 588 -5.91 51.02 22.96
C ASN A 588 -6.09 50.72 21.47
N ARG A 589 -6.13 51.77 20.63
CA ARG A 589 -6.20 51.64 19.17
C ARG A 589 -4.94 50.99 18.60
N LYS A 590 -3.75 51.43 19.04
CA LYS A 590 -2.47 50.88 18.60
C LYS A 590 -2.21 49.47 19.14
N SER A 591 -2.66 49.18 20.37
CA SER A 591 -2.58 47.84 20.96
C SER A 591 -3.64 46.87 20.44
N GLY A 592 -4.69 47.34 19.74
CA GLY A 592 -5.76 46.51 19.17
C GLY A 592 -6.67 45.85 20.22
N ILE A 593 -6.76 46.42 21.42
CA ILE A 593 -7.59 45.93 22.53
C ILE A 593 -8.99 46.57 22.39
N ARG A 594 -10.04 45.74 22.28
CA ARG A 594 -11.44 46.22 22.29
C ARG A 594 -11.92 46.35 23.73
N MET A 595 -12.20 47.58 24.16
CA MET A 595 -12.90 47.87 25.43
C MET A 595 -14.31 47.27 25.38
N ARG A 596 -14.74 46.55 26.41
CA ARG A 596 -16.14 46.13 26.57
C ARG A 596 -16.80 47.07 27.58
N LYS A 597 -17.75 47.89 27.10
CA LYS A 597 -18.64 48.63 27.99
C LYS A 597 -19.53 47.63 28.73
N THR A 598 -19.41 47.55 30.05
CA THR A 598 -20.29 46.75 30.88
C THR A 598 -21.04 47.70 31.82
N LEU A 599 -22.36 47.72 31.73
CA LEU A 599 -23.22 48.47 32.64
C LEU A 599 -23.32 47.68 33.95
N ILE A 600 -22.79 48.23 35.04
CA ILE A 600 -22.98 47.70 36.39
C ILE A 600 -23.49 48.88 37.24
N GLY A 601 -24.75 48.81 37.66
CA GLY A 601 -25.32 49.77 38.62
C GLY A 601 -25.49 51.21 38.11
N GLY A 602 -25.89 51.40 36.85
CA GLY A 602 -26.29 52.72 36.33
C GLY A 602 -25.15 53.64 35.89
N ASP A 603 -23.92 53.40 36.32
CA ASP A 603 -22.74 54.15 35.85
C ASP A 603 -21.90 53.35 34.84
N ILE A 604 -21.56 53.99 33.72
CA ILE A 604 -20.65 53.44 32.72
C ILE A 604 -19.22 53.56 33.26
N ARG A 605 -18.70 52.49 33.86
CA ARG A 605 -17.26 52.40 34.15
C ARG A 605 -16.52 51.60 33.08
N MET A 606 -15.35 52.11 32.67
CA MET A 606 -14.46 51.45 31.72
C MET A 606 -13.66 50.36 32.45
N ILE A 607 -13.65 49.13 31.91
CA ILE A 607 -12.81 48.01 32.37
C ILE A 607 -12.09 47.40 31.16
#